data_AF-A0A1M6H3S1-F1
#
_entry.id   AF-A0A1M6H3S1-F1
#
_cell.length_a   1.000
_cell.length_b   1.000
_cell.length_c   1.000
_cell.angle_alpha   90.00
_cell.angle_beta   90.00
_cell.angle_gamma   90.00
#
_symmetry.space_group_name_H-M   'P 1'
#
loop_
_entity.id
_entity.type
_entity.pdbx_description
1 polymer ?
#
loop_
_entity_poly.entity_id
_entity_poly.type
_entity_poly.pdbx_seq_one_letter_code
_entity_poly.pdbx_strand_id
1 'polypeptide(L)' 'MENKSPIYYIIYTIFIVSFILIAFFGIGPLLFADGTMGERILTAIIVLIIYFVWGFMLMKWKRHNK' A
#
# COMPACT_ATOMS: atom_id res chain seq x y z
N MET A 1 -24.17 5.38 -15.87
CA MET A 1 -22.87 5.47 -15.19
C MET A 1 -23.11 6.24 -13.90
N GLU A 2 -22.86 5.63 -12.75
CA GLU A 2 -23.06 6.31 -11.47
C GLU A 2 -22.11 7.51 -11.40
N ASN A 3 -22.65 8.72 -11.29
CA ASN A 3 -21.84 9.94 -11.23
C ASN A 3 -21.24 10.06 -9.82
N LYS A 4 -20.08 9.44 -9.61
CA LYS A 4 -19.35 9.52 -8.34
C LYS A 4 -18.69 10.90 -8.22
N SER A 5 -18.61 11.41 -6.99
CA SER A 5 -17.98 12.71 -6.73
C SER A 5 -16.49 12.71 -7.13
N PRO A 6 -15.90 13.86 -7.47
CA PRO A 6 -14.47 13.97 -7.78
C PRO A 6 -13.56 13.41 -6.68
N ILE A 7 -14.00 13.54 -5.42
CA ILE A 7 -13.31 13.04 -4.23
C ILE A 7 -13.11 11.52 -4.26
N TYR A 8 -14.09 10.79 -4.82
CA TYR A 8 -13.99 9.33 -4.97
C TYR A 8 -12.76 8.95 -5.78
N TYR A 9 -12.56 9.59 -6.93
CA TYR A 9 -11.42 9.33 -7.81
C TYR A 9 -10.09 9.77 -7.20
N ILE A 10 -10.07 10.89 -6.45
CA ILE A 10 -8.88 11.34 -5.72
C ILE A 10 -8.46 10.29 -4.69
N ILE A 11 -9.39 9.74 -3.93
CA ILE A 11 -9.07 8.73 -2.91
C ILE A 11 -8.51 7.46 -3.56
N TYR A 12 -9.12 6.98 -4.66
CA TYR A 12 -8.56 5.85 -5.41
C TYR A 12 -7.14 6.13 -5.93
N THR A 13 -6.91 7.34 -6.45
CA THR A 13 -5.59 7.76 -6.94
C THR A 13 -4.57 7.73 -5.82
N ILE A 14 -4.90 8.26 -4.63
CA ILE A 14 -4.04 8.19 -3.45
C ILE A 14 -3.72 6.74 -3.10
N PHE A 15 -4.72 5.86 -3.03
CA PHE A 15 -4.47 4.44 -2.74
C PHE A 15 -3.52 3.81 -3.76
N ILE A 16 -3.76 4.00 -5.06
CA ILE A 16 -2.94 3.44 -6.14
C ILE A 16 -1.50 3.94 -6.05
N VAL A 17 -1.31 5.27 -5.93
CA VAL A 17 0.02 5.88 -5.82
C VAL A 17 0.73 5.36 -4.57
N SER A 18 0.05 5.34 -3.42
CA SER A 18 0.62 4.78 -2.19
C SER A 18 1.01 3.31 -2.35
N PHE A 19 0.21 2.49 -3.02
CA PHE A 19 0.55 1.09 -3.30
C PHE A 19 1.84 0.96 -4.13
N ILE A 20 1.99 1.78 -5.17
CA ILE A 20 3.20 1.82 -6.00
C ILE A 20 4.41 2.24 -5.15
N LEU A 21 4.25 3.26 -4.30
CA LEU A 21 5.31 3.74 -3.43
C LEU A 21 5.70 2.67 -2.40
N ILE A 22 4.74 1.97 -1.78
CA ILE A 22 5.02 0.86 -0.86
C ILE A 22 5.73 -0.29 -1.59
N ALA A 23 5.39 -0.58 -2.86
CA ALA A 23 6.12 -1.55 -3.67
C ALA A 23 7.58 -1.11 -3.85
N PHE A 24 7.80 0.12 -4.33
CA PHE A 24 9.13 0.62 -4.65
C PHE A 24 10.01 0.75 -3.40
N PHE A 25 9.50 1.40 -2.35
CA PHE A 25 10.23 1.64 -1.11
C PHE A 25 10.21 0.46 -0.13
N GLY A 26 9.33 -0.52 -0.32
CA GLY A 26 9.30 -1.74 0.49
C GLY A 26 10.17 -2.84 -0.10
N ILE A 27 9.96 -3.16 -1.37
CA ILE A 27 10.70 -4.21 -2.07
C ILE A 27 12.11 -3.71 -2.45
N GLY A 28 12.29 -2.42 -2.73
CA GLY A 28 13.60 -1.84 -3.05
C GLY A 28 14.65 -2.12 -1.97
N PRO A 29 14.46 -1.70 -0.71
CA PRO A 29 15.39 -2.01 0.38
C PRO A 29 15.52 -3.52 0.62
N LEU A 30 14.44 -4.29 0.46
CA LEU A 30 14.51 -5.75 0.58
C LEU A 30 15.48 -6.38 -0.42
N LEU A 31 15.54 -5.85 -1.65
CA LEU A 31 16.39 -6.39 -2.72
C LEU A 31 17.79 -5.78 -2.76
N PHE A 32 17.91 -4.49 -2.46
CA PHE A 32 19.10 -3.70 -2.77
C PHE A 32 19.81 -3.10 -1.54
N ALA A 33 19.22 -3.16 -0.34
CA ALA A 33 19.92 -2.69 0.85
C ALA A 33 21.03 -3.68 1.24
N ASP A 34 22.18 -3.14 1.63
CA ASP A 34 23.32 -3.89 2.16
C ASP A 34 23.09 -4.31 3.63
N GLY A 35 21.95 -4.94 3.87
CA GLY A 35 21.54 -5.45 5.17
C GLY A 35 21.78 -6.95 5.27
N THR A 36 21.99 -7.43 6.49
CA THR A 36 22.02 -8.85 6.81
C THR A 36 20.70 -9.53 6.42
N MET A 37 20.72 -10.85 6.23
CA MET A 37 19.52 -11.60 5.88
C MET A 37 18.38 -11.39 6.90
N GLY A 38 18.71 -11.23 8.19
CA GLY A 38 17.73 -10.95 9.25
C GLY A 38 17.03 -9.60 9.07
N GLU A 39 17.78 -8.54 8.79
CA GLU A 39 17.22 -7.19 8.56
C GLU A 39 16.34 -7.14 7.30
N ARG A 40 16.71 -7.89 6.27
CA ARG A 40 15.92 -8.05 5.05
C ARG A 40 14.61 -8.78 5.32
N ILE A 41 14.64 -9.89 6.05
CA ILE A 41 13.41 -10.61 6.45
C ILE A 41 12.50 -9.72 7.30
N LEU A 42 13.06 -8.98 8.26
CA LEU A 42 12.29 -8.04 9.08
C LEU A 42 11.64 -6.96 8.20
N THR A 43 12.39 -6.40 7.25
CA THR A 43 11.86 -5.44 6.27
C THR A 43 10.71 -6.05 5.46
N ALA A 44 10.85 -7.28 4.97
CA ALA A 44 9.79 -7.97 4.24
C ALA A 44 8.51 -8.13 5.07
N ILE A 45 8.64 -8.51 6.34
CA ILE A 45 7.51 -8.65 7.27
C ILE A 45 6.81 -7.30 7.48
N ILE A 46 7.57 -6.23 7.73
CA ILE A 46 7.01 -4.88 7.92
C ILE A 46 6.26 -4.43 6.66
N VAL A 47 6.84 -4.62 5.48
CA VAL A 47 6.22 -4.27 4.21
C VAL A 47 4.91 -5.04 4.00
N LEU A 48 4.90 -6.35 4.27
CA LEU A 48 3.69 -7.18 4.21
C LEU A 48 2.58 -6.68 5.15
N ILE A 49 2.93 -6.30 6.38
CA ILE A 49 1.97 -5.72 7.34
C ILE A 49 1.40 -4.41 6.81
N ILE A 50 2.24 -3.53 6.27
CA ILE A 50 1.79 -2.25 5.68
C ILE A 50 0.83 -2.52 4.51
N TYR A 51 1.16 -3.46 3.62
CA TYR A 51 0.28 -3.88 2.53
C TYR A 51 -1.08 -4.35 3.04
N PHE A 52 -1.09 -5.18 4.07
CA PHE A 52 -2.32 -5.74 4.63
C PHE A 52 -3.19 -4.65 5.26
N VAL A 53 -2.60 -3.77 6.08
CA VAL A 53 -3.31 -2.64 6.70
C VAL A 53 -3.86 -1.69 5.66
N TRP A 54 -3.06 -1.33 4.64
CA TRP A 54 -3.48 -0.40 3.60
C TRP A 54 -4.60 -0.96 2.73
N GLY A 55 -4.50 -2.23 2.33
CA GLY A 55 -5.58 -2.94 1.64
C GLY A 55 -6.84 -3.03 2.49
N PHE A 56 -6.71 -3.31 3.79
CA PHE A 56 -7.85 -3.34 4.71
C PHE A 56 -8.53 -1.98 4.84
N MET A 57 -7.76 -0.88 4.89
CA MET A 57 -8.31 0.49 4.91
C MET A 57 -9.11 0.78 3.64
N LEU A 58 -8.60 0.40 2.46
CA LEU A 58 -9.33 0.54 1.19
C LEU A 58 -10.64 -0.25 1.20
N MET A 59 -10.61 -1.51 1.67
CA MET A 59 -11.81 -2.35 1.77
C MET A 59 -12.84 -1.73 2.71
N LYS A 60 -12.41 -1.25 3.88
CA LYS A 60 -13.29 -0.61 4.87
C LYS A 60 -13.91 0.68 4.32
N TRP A 61 -13.11 1.53 3.67
CA TRP A 61 -13.58 2.76 3.04
C TRP A 61 -14.55 2.48 1.90
N LYS A 62 -14.25 1.50 1.04
CA LYS A 62 -15.14 1.09 -0.06
C LYS A 62 -16.47 0.56 0.47
N ARG A 63 -16.48 -0.21 1.57
CA ARG A 63 -17.70 -0.69 2.20
C ARG A 63 -18.55 0.43 2.80
N HIS A 64 -17.92 1.48 3.32
CA HIS A 64 -18.63 2.63 3.87
C HIS A 64 -19.24 3.54 2.79
N ASN A 65 -18.63 3.61 1.60
CA ASN A 65 -19.08 4.48 0.50
C ASN A 65 -19.75 3.71 -0.66
N LYS A 66 -20.15 2.46 -0.40
CA LYS A 66 -20.98 1.66 -1.30
C LYS A 66 -22.44 1.92 -0.96
#